data_AF-G0W7L8-F1
#
_entry.id   AF-G0W7L8-F1
#
_cell.length_a   1.000
_cell.length_b   1.000
_cell.length_c   1.000
_cell.angle_alpha   90.00
_cell.angle_beta   90.00
_cell.angle_gamma   90.00
#
_symmetry.space_group_name_H-M   'P 1'
#
loop_
_entity.id
_entity.type
_entity.pdbx_description
1 polymer ?
#
loop_
_entity_poly.entity_id
_entity_poly.type
_entity_poly.pdbx_seq_one_letter_code
_entity_poly.pdbx_strand_id
1 'polypeptide(L)'
;MGKGAAKFGFKSGVLPVTRSILKNPTTKQTILISKVKAVKPKGVEGVGYAKGVKHPKGSHRVPPLKKFIDVDTLISDTVRLPKLKDSQNVAESLSSEQLAKMKRAEIRRNYLAEAFRNEEKRLVRRDELVQQRAKIIELEKQNLSEKVDSESKASDLTIPTLDAVVNLKAPLIRWRTPLEKQILKLKRKYNRDLIEFESKNRKLLKLLNLYHVADEFIVTEEKLLQKIDQVFSDNYRTNHNEFLDGIEYQTANKKKLNEDTLGDLLFGTVGGGNFIGMPTIKEYLTGELDEFNELIKQKTIQNMENKENDMQNIIHD
;
A
#
# COMPACT_ATOMS: atom_id res chain seq x y z
N MET A 1 41.74 14.64 -25.99
CA MET A 1 40.31 14.79 -26.38
C MET A 1 39.45 14.93 -25.13
N GLY A 2 38.47 15.83 -25.10
CA GLY A 2 37.65 16.06 -23.90
C GLY A 2 36.69 14.90 -23.62
N LYS A 3 36.47 14.57 -22.34
CA LYS A 3 35.57 13.49 -21.85
C LYS A 3 34.15 13.51 -22.44
N GLY A 4 33.66 14.68 -22.86
CA GLY A 4 32.33 14.86 -23.45
C GLY A 4 32.21 14.59 -24.96
N ALA A 5 33.31 14.42 -25.68
CA ALA A 5 33.29 14.31 -27.15
C ALA A 5 32.58 13.03 -27.64
N ALA A 6 32.58 11.96 -26.84
CA ALA A 6 31.92 10.70 -27.18
C ALA A 6 30.41 10.86 -27.44
N LYS A 7 29.74 11.79 -26.73
CA LYS A 7 28.31 12.10 -26.96
C LYS A 7 28.03 12.64 -28.36
N PHE A 8 29.03 13.21 -29.01
CA PHE A 8 28.94 13.85 -30.33
C PHE A 8 29.73 13.08 -31.39
N GLY A 9 29.96 11.77 -31.19
CA GLY A 9 30.70 10.94 -32.15
C GLY A 9 32.18 11.28 -32.24
N PHE A 10 32.80 11.63 -31.11
CA PHE A 10 34.22 11.99 -30.98
C PHE A 10 34.66 13.19 -31.84
N LYS A 11 33.73 14.06 -32.23
CA LYS A 11 34.05 15.31 -32.94
C LYS A 11 34.48 16.39 -31.94
N SER A 12 35.68 16.93 -32.12
CA SER A 12 36.19 18.07 -31.36
C SER A 12 35.72 19.38 -31.98
N GLY A 13 35.03 20.22 -31.20
CA GLY A 13 34.46 21.49 -31.66
C GLY A 13 32.95 21.42 -31.89
N VAL A 14 32.28 22.58 -31.87
CA VAL A 14 30.83 22.69 -32.05
C VAL A 14 30.57 23.59 -33.26
N LEU A 15 29.86 23.06 -34.25
CA LEU A 15 29.34 23.87 -35.35
C LEU A 15 28.12 24.67 -34.89
N PRO A 16 27.87 25.87 -35.45
CA PRO A 16 26.64 26.60 -35.17
C PRO A 16 25.43 25.79 -35.66
N VAL A 17 24.28 26.00 -35.00
CA VAL A 17 23.03 25.33 -35.36
C VAL A 17 22.64 25.67 -36.79
N THR A 18 22.31 24.65 -37.58
CA THR A 18 21.88 24.82 -38.97
C THR A 18 20.59 25.63 -39.02
N ARG A 19 20.60 26.74 -39.77
CA ARG A 19 19.40 27.58 -39.93
C ARG A 19 18.44 26.89 -40.89
N SER A 20 17.21 26.63 -40.44
CA SER A 20 16.15 26.09 -41.31
C SER A 20 15.80 27.08 -42.43
N ILE A 21 15.59 26.59 -43.65
CA ILE A 21 15.18 27.43 -44.79
C ILE A 21 13.71 27.86 -44.59
N LEU A 22 12.82 26.90 -44.35
CA LEU A 22 11.42 27.15 -43.98
C LEU A 22 11.29 27.19 -42.45
N LYS A 23 10.77 28.31 -41.93
CA LYS A 23 10.68 28.55 -40.47
C LYS A 23 9.45 27.93 -39.80
N ASN A 24 8.36 27.81 -40.56
CA ASN A 24 7.12 27.18 -40.11
C ASN A 24 6.84 25.93 -40.97
N PRO A 25 6.04 24.98 -40.46
CA PRO A 25 5.64 23.81 -41.23
C PRO A 25 4.85 24.22 -42.48
N THR A 26 4.93 23.40 -43.52
CA THR A 26 4.22 23.66 -44.77
C THR A 26 2.83 23.03 -44.78
N THR A 27 1.97 23.49 -45.70
CA THR A 27 0.63 22.93 -45.95
C THR A 27 0.68 21.48 -46.44
N LYS A 28 1.76 21.06 -47.11
CA LYS A 28 1.92 19.67 -47.60
C LYS A 28 2.29 18.67 -46.49
N GLN A 29 2.68 19.12 -45.30
CA GLN A 29 2.96 18.25 -44.15
C GLN A 29 1.69 17.82 -43.42
N THR A 30 0.92 16.94 -44.06
CA THR A 30 -0.41 16.47 -43.60
C THR A 30 -0.40 15.87 -42.19
N ILE A 31 0.67 15.15 -41.82
CA ILE A 31 0.83 14.50 -40.51
C ILE A 31 0.89 15.53 -39.37
N LEU A 32 1.63 16.62 -39.58
CA LEU A 32 1.72 17.69 -38.58
C LEU A 32 0.39 18.43 -38.47
N ILE A 33 -0.31 18.62 -39.60
CA ILE A 33 -1.63 19.25 -39.62
C ILE A 33 -2.64 18.40 -38.85
N SER A 34 -2.69 17.08 -39.10
CA SER A 34 -3.60 16.19 -38.38
C SER A 34 -3.30 16.16 -36.89
N LYS A 35 -2.01 16.12 -36.49
CA LYS A 35 -1.60 16.16 -35.09
C LYS A 35 -1.99 17.48 -34.39
N VAL A 36 -1.90 18.62 -35.07
CA VAL A 36 -2.28 19.91 -34.50
C VAL A 36 -3.80 20.06 -34.39
N LYS A 37 -4.55 19.51 -35.37
CA LYS A 37 -6.02 19.54 -35.39
C LYS A 37 -6.66 18.49 -34.48
N ALA A 38 -5.91 17.46 -34.07
CA ALA A 38 -6.40 16.41 -33.18
C ALA A 38 -6.92 16.99 -31.85
N VAL A 39 -7.94 16.34 -31.29
CA VAL A 39 -8.51 16.72 -30.01
C VAL A 39 -7.44 16.54 -28.93
N LYS A 40 -7.16 17.61 -28.19
CA LYS A 40 -6.14 17.59 -27.13
C LYS A 40 -6.65 16.78 -25.93
N PRO A 41 -5.83 15.86 -25.38
CA PRO A 41 -6.23 15.04 -24.25
C PRO A 41 -6.54 15.90 -23.02
N LYS A 42 -7.37 15.35 -22.13
CA LYS A 42 -7.76 15.93 -20.83
C LYS A 42 -7.46 14.91 -19.73
N GLY A 43 -7.25 15.36 -18.50
CA GLY A 43 -6.89 14.51 -17.37
C GLY A 43 -5.44 14.70 -16.95
N VAL A 44 -4.80 13.62 -16.48
CA VAL A 44 -3.43 13.63 -15.91
C VAL A 44 -2.39 14.12 -16.93
N GLU A 45 -2.47 13.63 -18.17
CA GLU A 45 -1.60 14.04 -19.28
C GLU A 45 -2.28 15.08 -20.19
N GLY A 46 -3.22 15.85 -19.62
CA GLY A 46 -4.05 16.78 -20.37
C GLY A 46 -3.34 18.07 -20.80
N VAL A 47 -3.75 18.63 -21.94
CA VAL A 47 -3.25 19.94 -22.42
C VAL A 47 -4.36 20.99 -22.37
N GLY A 48 -4.03 22.13 -21.76
CA GLY A 48 -4.90 23.30 -21.60
C GLY A 48 -5.98 23.13 -20.53
N TYR A 49 -6.86 24.12 -20.40
CA TYR A 49 -7.87 24.13 -19.35
C TYR A 49 -8.93 23.01 -19.49
N ALA A 50 -9.37 22.46 -18.36
CA ALA A 50 -10.47 21.51 -18.26
C ALA A 50 -11.82 22.19 -18.53
N LYS A 51 -12.84 21.41 -18.96
CA LYS A 51 -14.19 21.92 -19.22
C LYS A 51 -14.78 22.50 -17.92
N GLY A 52 -15.39 23.68 -17.98
CA GLY A 52 -15.99 24.36 -16.81
C GLY A 52 -15.01 25.14 -15.93
N VAL A 53 -13.70 24.87 -16.00
CA VAL A 53 -12.69 25.64 -15.24
C VAL A 53 -12.41 26.96 -15.95
N LYS A 54 -12.63 28.09 -15.25
CA LYS A 54 -12.35 29.43 -15.76
C LYS A 54 -10.83 29.64 -15.93
N HIS A 55 -10.44 30.42 -16.93
CA HIS A 55 -9.07 30.90 -17.08
C HIS A 55 -8.90 32.28 -16.43
N PRO A 56 -7.66 32.70 -16.12
CA PRO A 56 -7.37 34.04 -15.63
C PRO A 56 -7.85 35.15 -16.59
N LYS A 57 -8.33 36.26 -16.02
CA LYS A 57 -8.74 37.45 -16.78
C LYS A 57 -7.53 38.04 -17.53
N GLY A 58 -7.71 38.37 -18.81
CA GLY A 58 -6.63 38.90 -19.66
C GLY A 58 -5.73 37.83 -20.31
N SER A 59 -5.94 36.55 -20.00
CA SER A 59 -5.24 35.44 -20.65
C SER A 59 -6.10 34.77 -21.72
N HIS A 60 -5.47 34.20 -22.75
CA HIS A 60 -6.17 33.39 -23.75
C HIS A 60 -6.29 31.93 -23.29
N ARG A 61 -7.48 31.35 -23.43
CA ARG A 61 -7.74 29.95 -23.02
C ARG A 61 -7.02 28.95 -23.91
N VAL A 62 -7.00 29.25 -25.20
CA VAL A 62 -6.50 28.38 -26.25
C VAL A 62 -5.17 28.97 -26.73
N PRO A 63 -4.11 28.16 -26.87
CA PRO A 63 -2.85 28.64 -27.41
C PRO A 63 -3.05 29.12 -28.86
N PRO A 64 -2.23 30.07 -29.33
CA PRO A 64 -2.33 30.58 -30.70
C PRO A 64 -2.19 29.46 -31.73
N LEU A 65 -2.97 29.56 -32.81
CA LEU A 65 -2.93 28.59 -33.88
C LEU A 65 -1.58 28.65 -34.60
N LYS A 66 -1.02 27.48 -34.89
CA LYS A 66 0.23 27.39 -35.65
C LYS A 66 -0.04 27.76 -37.11
N LYS A 67 0.72 28.71 -37.66
CA LYS A 67 0.61 29.13 -39.06
C LYS A 67 1.31 28.09 -39.94
N PHE A 68 0.57 27.53 -40.90
CA PHE A 68 1.13 26.68 -41.95
C PHE A 68 1.40 27.54 -43.18
N ILE A 69 2.59 27.40 -43.74
CA ILE A 69 3.02 28.16 -44.92
C ILE A 69 2.63 27.38 -46.17
N ASP A 70 1.96 28.03 -47.09
CA ASP A 70 1.92 27.56 -48.48
C ASP A 70 3.17 28.09 -49.20
N VAL A 71 3.95 27.16 -49.76
CA VAL A 71 5.26 27.48 -50.31
C VAL A 71 5.13 28.29 -51.59
N ASP A 72 4.11 28.02 -52.39
CA ASP A 72 3.88 28.73 -53.65
C ASP A 72 3.44 30.19 -53.39
N THR A 73 2.59 30.41 -52.38
CA THR A 73 2.24 31.79 -51.98
C THR A 73 3.45 32.52 -51.43
N LEU A 74 4.27 31.86 -50.60
CA LEU A 74 5.48 32.47 -50.04
C LEU A 74 6.49 32.84 -51.14
N ILE A 75 6.67 31.98 -52.15
CA ILE A 75 7.50 32.29 -53.32
C ILE A 75 6.92 33.49 -54.06
N SER A 76 5.60 33.54 -54.29
CA SER A 76 4.98 34.68 -54.98
C SER A 76 5.19 36.02 -54.25
N ASP A 77 5.19 36.00 -52.91
CA ASP A 77 5.40 37.20 -52.09
C ASP A 77 6.86 37.64 -51.99
N THR A 78 7.78 36.68 -51.86
CA THR A 78 9.21 36.97 -51.62
C THR A 78 9.99 37.11 -52.93
N VAL A 79 9.60 36.37 -53.96
CA VAL A 79 10.26 36.27 -55.28
C VAL A 79 9.40 36.94 -56.34
N ARG A 80 8.96 38.18 -56.08
CA ARG A 80 8.11 38.92 -57.02
C ARG A 80 8.86 39.15 -58.34
N LEU A 81 8.20 38.81 -59.44
CA LEU A 81 8.67 39.12 -60.78
C LEU A 81 8.59 40.63 -61.01
N PRO A 82 9.56 41.23 -61.72
CA PRO A 82 9.52 42.65 -62.02
C PRO A 82 8.36 42.94 -62.97
N LYS A 83 7.55 43.96 -62.66
CA LYS A 83 6.42 44.42 -63.50
C LYS A 83 6.84 44.81 -64.93
N LEU A 84 8.11 45.15 -65.11
CA LEU A 84 8.68 45.62 -66.38
C LEU A 84 9.10 44.47 -67.33
N LYS A 85 9.10 43.20 -66.88
CA LYS A 85 9.48 42.06 -67.74
C LYS A 85 8.50 41.80 -68.88
N ASP A 86 7.25 42.29 -68.75
CA ASP A 86 6.20 42.06 -69.75
C ASP A 86 6.27 43.07 -70.92
N SER A 87 7.05 44.15 -70.78
CA SER A 87 7.34 45.08 -71.86
C SER A 87 8.59 44.60 -72.60
N GLN A 88 8.38 43.98 -73.77
CA GLN A 88 9.42 43.39 -74.61
C GLN A 88 10.55 44.36 -75.00
N ASN A 89 10.37 45.67 -74.81
CA ASN A 89 11.30 46.72 -75.22
C ASN A 89 12.23 47.25 -74.10
N VAL A 90 12.08 46.78 -72.85
CA VAL A 90 12.82 47.36 -71.71
C VAL A 90 14.29 46.92 -71.69
N ALA A 91 14.62 45.76 -72.26
CA ALA A 91 16.00 45.24 -72.24
C ALA A 91 16.98 46.12 -73.05
N GLU A 92 16.49 46.80 -74.08
CA GLU A 92 17.30 47.63 -74.98
C GLU A 92 17.54 49.05 -74.45
N SER A 93 16.67 49.53 -73.55
CA SER A 93 16.78 50.87 -72.94
C SER A 93 17.60 50.90 -71.64
N LEU A 94 18.05 49.75 -71.13
CA LEU A 94 18.73 49.65 -69.84
C LEU A 94 20.25 49.79 -69.98
N SER A 95 20.86 50.53 -69.05
CA SER A 95 22.33 50.61 -68.94
C SER A 95 22.93 49.24 -68.62
N SER A 96 24.17 49.00 -69.04
CA SER A 96 24.91 47.74 -68.79
C SER A 96 24.93 47.34 -67.31
N GLU A 97 25.05 48.32 -66.41
CA GLU A 97 24.98 48.09 -64.96
C GLU A 97 23.60 47.64 -64.50
N GLN A 98 22.54 48.20 -65.08
CA GLN A 98 21.16 47.84 -64.76
C GLN A 98 20.85 46.42 -65.24
N LEU A 99 21.35 46.04 -66.43
CA LEU A 99 21.29 44.67 -66.93
C LEU A 99 22.00 43.69 -65.99
N ALA A 100 23.20 44.03 -65.51
CA ALA A 100 23.92 43.20 -64.55
C ALA A 100 23.15 43.04 -63.22
N LYS A 101 22.56 44.13 -62.70
CA LYS A 101 21.71 44.10 -61.49
C LYS A 101 20.45 43.24 -61.71
N MET A 102 19.82 43.33 -62.88
CA MET A 102 18.65 42.52 -63.25
C MET A 102 19.00 41.03 -63.29
N LYS A 103 20.11 40.66 -63.96
CA LYS A 103 20.60 39.27 -64.01
C LYS A 103 20.91 38.73 -62.61
N ARG A 104 21.59 39.50 -61.76
CA ARG A 104 21.85 39.11 -60.35
C ARG A 104 20.54 38.90 -59.57
N ALA A 105 19.56 39.78 -59.75
CA ALA A 105 18.26 39.65 -59.10
C ALA A 105 17.50 38.40 -59.58
N GLU A 106 17.56 38.10 -60.88
CA GLU A 106 16.98 36.88 -61.45
C GLU A 106 17.62 35.61 -60.90
N ILE A 107 18.95 35.57 -60.83
CA ILE A 107 19.69 34.45 -60.24
C ILE A 107 19.28 34.24 -58.77
N ARG A 108 19.22 35.33 -57.97
CA ARG A 108 18.76 35.25 -56.57
C ARG A 108 17.33 34.73 -56.47
N ARG A 109 16.44 35.19 -57.33
CA ARG A 109 15.04 34.75 -57.37
C ARG A 109 14.94 33.26 -57.67
N ASN A 110 15.68 32.77 -58.67
CA ASN A 110 15.68 31.37 -59.07
C ASN A 110 16.18 30.47 -57.94
N TYR A 111 17.37 30.75 -57.37
CA TYR A 111 17.91 29.95 -56.28
C TYR A 111 17.03 29.95 -55.03
N LEU A 112 16.40 31.07 -54.71
CA LEU A 112 15.53 31.19 -53.54
C LEU A 112 14.24 30.38 -53.76
N ALA A 113 13.61 30.48 -54.93
CA ALA A 113 12.43 29.69 -55.28
C ALA A 113 12.74 28.18 -55.29
N GLU A 114 13.87 27.78 -55.87
CA GLU A 114 14.34 26.39 -55.86
C GLU A 114 14.61 25.90 -54.44
N ALA A 115 15.27 26.70 -53.60
CA ALA A 115 15.55 26.34 -52.21
C ALA A 115 14.27 26.06 -51.41
N PHE A 116 13.22 26.87 -51.59
CA PHE A 116 11.94 26.64 -50.92
C PHE A 116 11.23 25.38 -51.42
N ARG A 117 11.17 25.17 -52.74
CA ARG A 117 10.57 23.96 -53.33
C ARG A 117 11.30 22.68 -52.93
N ASN A 118 12.63 22.73 -52.91
CA ASN A 118 13.45 21.58 -52.55
C ASN A 118 13.37 21.28 -51.05
N GLU A 119 13.33 22.30 -50.19
CA GLU A 119 13.16 22.08 -48.75
C GLU A 119 11.79 21.48 -48.43
N GLU A 120 10.72 21.93 -49.09
CA GLU A 120 9.39 21.33 -48.91
C GLU A 120 9.40 19.84 -49.29
N LYS A 121 9.93 19.51 -50.47
CA LYS A 121 10.07 18.11 -50.92
C LYS A 121 10.90 17.27 -49.95
N ARG A 122 12.00 17.83 -49.44
CA ARG A 122 12.86 17.16 -48.46
C ARG A 122 12.12 16.88 -47.15
N LEU A 123 11.31 17.82 -46.67
CA LEU A 123 10.53 17.66 -45.44
C LEU A 123 9.46 16.58 -45.59
N VAL A 124 8.71 16.58 -46.69
CA VAL A 124 7.71 15.54 -46.99
C VAL A 124 8.36 14.16 -47.08
N ARG A 125 9.45 14.04 -47.84
CA ARG A 125 10.21 12.78 -47.96
C ARG A 125 10.77 12.29 -46.62
N ARG A 126 11.21 13.21 -45.77
CA ARG A 126 11.68 12.85 -44.41
C ARG A 126 10.55 12.25 -43.59
N ASP A 127 9.36 12.85 -43.63
CA ASP A 127 8.21 12.37 -42.87
C ASP A 127 7.77 10.97 -43.36
N GLU A 128 7.77 10.74 -44.67
CA GLU A 128 7.52 9.41 -45.28
C GLU A 128 8.52 8.35 -44.81
N LEU A 129 9.83 8.67 -44.83
CA LEU A 129 10.88 7.76 -44.38
C LEU A 129 10.75 7.41 -42.89
N VAL A 130 10.36 8.38 -42.06
CA VAL A 130 10.11 8.15 -40.63
C VAL A 130 8.93 7.19 -40.44
N GLN A 131 7.85 7.36 -41.20
CA GLN A 131 6.71 6.44 -41.15
C GLN A 131 7.06 5.04 -41.62
N GLN A 132 7.80 4.91 -42.72
CA GLN A 132 8.26 3.61 -43.22
C GLN A 132 9.13 2.90 -42.18
N ARG A 133 10.06 3.63 -41.57
CA ARG A 133 10.92 3.07 -40.51
C ARG A 133 10.11 2.65 -39.29
N ALA A 134 9.12 3.44 -38.87
CA ALA A 134 8.26 3.08 -37.75
C ALA A 134 7.50 1.77 -38.02
N LYS A 135 6.92 1.62 -39.22
CA LYS A 135 6.24 0.39 -39.65
C LYS A 135 7.17 -0.82 -39.67
N ILE A 136 8.39 -0.67 -40.18
CA ILE A 136 9.39 -1.74 -40.19
C ILE A 136 9.71 -2.18 -38.76
N ILE A 137 9.95 -1.23 -37.85
CA ILE A 137 10.23 -1.54 -36.44
C ILE A 137 9.03 -2.22 -35.75
N GLU A 138 7.81 -1.78 -36.04
CA GLU A 138 6.59 -2.41 -35.50
C GLU A 138 6.43 -3.84 -36.00
N LEU A 139 6.64 -4.08 -37.30
CA LEU A 139 6.62 -5.41 -37.89
C LEU A 139 7.73 -6.31 -37.34
N GLU A 140 8.95 -5.79 -37.18
CA GLU A 140 10.05 -6.53 -36.55
C GLU A 140 9.71 -6.92 -35.11
N LYS A 141 9.11 -6.00 -34.34
CA LYS A 141 8.67 -6.29 -32.97
C LYS A 141 7.57 -7.34 -32.94
N GLN A 142 6.58 -7.25 -33.83
CA GLN A 142 5.50 -8.23 -33.93
C GLN A 142 6.04 -9.61 -34.31
N ASN A 143 6.90 -9.68 -35.34
CA ASN A 143 7.53 -10.93 -35.76
C ASN A 143 8.41 -11.52 -34.66
N LEU A 144 9.13 -10.69 -33.89
CA LEU A 144 9.92 -11.15 -32.75
C LEU A 144 9.04 -11.68 -31.63
N SER A 145 7.96 -10.98 -31.25
CA SER A 145 7.02 -11.48 -30.24
C SER A 145 6.36 -12.77 -30.72
N GLU A 146 5.89 -12.82 -31.97
CA GLU A 146 5.26 -14.02 -32.53
C GLU A 146 6.23 -15.20 -32.56
N LYS A 147 7.51 -15.01 -32.94
CA LYS A 147 8.51 -16.09 -32.90
C LYS A 147 8.79 -16.56 -31.48
N VAL A 148 8.86 -15.64 -30.51
CA VAL A 148 9.08 -15.99 -29.11
C VAL A 148 7.88 -16.74 -28.54
N ASP A 149 6.67 -16.32 -28.91
CA ASP A 149 5.42 -16.84 -28.33
C ASP A 149 4.90 -18.11 -29.04
N SER A 150 5.17 -18.30 -30.34
CA SER A 150 4.60 -19.39 -31.14
C SER A 150 5.51 -20.61 -31.30
N GLU A 151 6.83 -20.44 -31.25
CA GLU A 151 7.76 -21.54 -31.42
C GLU A 151 8.02 -22.23 -30.07
N SER A 152 7.21 -23.25 -29.76
CA SER A 152 7.54 -24.23 -28.72
C SER A 152 8.83 -24.94 -29.14
N LYS A 153 9.97 -24.48 -28.62
CA LYS A 153 11.28 -25.08 -28.91
C LYS A 153 11.30 -26.50 -28.37
N ALA A 154 11.94 -27.43 -29.07
CA ALA A 154 12.13 -28.80 -28.56
C ALA A 154 12.87 -28.84 -27.22
N SER A 155 13.67 -27.80 -26.92
CA SER A 155 14.34 -27.61 -25.63
C SER A 155 13.40 -27.19 -24.49
N ASP A 156 12.18 -26.73 -24.77
CA ASP A 156 11.24 -26.25 -23.75
C ASP A 156 10.78 -27.39 -22.82
N LEU A 157 10.68 -28.61 -23.36
CA LEU A 157 10.41 -29.84 -22.59
C LEU A 157 11.53 -30.22 -21.60
N THR A 158 12.72 -29.64 -21.74
CA THR A 158 13.84 -29.87 -20.80
C THR A 158 13.85 -28.90 -19.63
N ILE A 159 13.06 -27.82 -19.72
CA ILE A 159 12.90 -26.85 -18.64
C ILE A 159 11.80 -27.37 -17.71
N PRO A 160 12.02 -27.47 -16.39
CA PRO A 160 10.97 -27.90 -15.47
C PRO A 160 9.83 -26.88 -15.47
N THR A 161 8.63 -27.29 -15.88
CA THR A 161 7.46 -26.42 -15.87
C THR A 161 6.68 -26.57 -14.56
N LEU A 162 6.28 -25.43 -14.00
CA LEU A 162 5.36 -25.34 -12.86
C LEU A 162 3.98 -24.88 -13.35
N ASP A 163 3.52 -25.41 -14.48
CA ASP A 163 2.24 -25.04 -15.08
C ASP A 163 1.08 -25.26 -14.10
N ALA A 164 1.17 -26.30 -13.28
CA ALA A 164 0.18 -26.58 -12.25
C ALA A 164 0.16 -25.57 -11.09
N VAL A 165 1.22 -24.79 -10.88
CA VAL A 165 1.29 -23.82 -9.77
C VAL A 165 1.10 -22.40 -10.30
N VAL A 166 1.58 -22.11 -11.50
CA VAL A 166 1.56 -20.78 -12.11
C VAL A 166 0.37 -20.60 -13.07
N ASN A 167 0.04 -21.62 -13.85
CA ASN A 167 -0.96 -21.56 -14.94
C ASN A 167 -2.30 -22.23 -14.61
N LEU A 168 -2.36 -23.14 -13.62
CA LEU A 168 -3.65 -23.63 -13.12
C LEU A 168 -4.37 -22.48 -12.42
N LYS A 169 -5.37 -21.93 -13.11
CA LYS A 169 -6.66 -21.30 -12.75
C LYS A 169 -7.01 -20.92 -11.29
N ALA A 170 -6.31 -21.41 -10.28
CA ALA A 170 -6.43 -20.99 -8.92
C ALA A 170 -5.80 -19.59 -8.73
N PRO A 171 -6.56 -18.59 -8.23
CA PRO A 171 -5.98 -17.30 -7.91
C PRO A 171 -4.95 -17.46 -6.78
N LEU A 172 -3.87 -16.68 -6.83
CA LEU A 172 -2.86 -16.61 -5.76
C LEU A 172 -3.49 -16.38 -4.37
N ILE A 173 -4.63 -15.70 -4.34
CA ILE A 173 -5.43 -15.49 -3.14
C ILE A 173 -6.83 -16.04 -3.36
N ARG A 174 -7.21 -17.05 -2.56
CA ARG A 174 -8.61 -17.48 -2.43
C ARG A 174 -9.35 -16.50 -1.53
N TRP A 175 -10.30 -15.77 -2.10
CA TRP A 175 -11.20 -14.93 -1.30
C TRP A 175 -12.07 -15.79 -0.37
N ARG A 176 -12.20 -15.37 0.90
CA ARG A 176 -13.06 -16.06 1.87
C ARG A 176 -14.52 -15.97 1.46
N THR A 177 -15.26 -17.07 1.62
CA THR A 177 -16.71 -17.07 1.40
C THR A 177 -17.43 -16.24 2.48
N PRO A 178 -18.66 -15.77 2.23
CA PRO A 178 -19.43 -15.03 3.24
C PRO A 178 -19.60 -15.82 4.55
N LEU A 179 -19.82 -17.13 4.47
CA LEU A 179 -19.93 -18.03 5.62
C LEU A 179 -18.63 -18.10 6.42
N GLU A 180 -17.49 -18.28 5.74
CA GLU A 180 -16.18 -18.26 6.40
C GLU A 180 -15.91 -16.93 7.11
N LYS A 181 -16.30 -15.81 6.50
CA LYS A 181 -16.19 -14.48 7.12
C LYS A 181 -17.07 -14.36 8.37
N GLN A 182 -18.28 -14.92 8.35
CA GLN A 182 -19.18 -14.92 9.50
C GLN A 182 -18.63 -15.77 10.64
N ILE A 183 -18.17 -17.00 10.36
CA ILE A 183 -17.56 -17.88 11.37
C ILE A 183 -16.34 -17.21 12.00
N LEU A 184 -15.48 -16.58 11.18
CA LEU A 184 -14.31 -15.87 11.66
C LEU A 184 -14.69 -14.68 12.57
N LYS A 185 -15.73 -13.92 12.21
CA LYS A 185 -16.25 -12.84 13.05
C LYS A 185 -16.78 -13.37 14.40
N LEU A 186 -17.51 -14.49 14.39
CA LEU A 186 -18.00 -15.12 15.61
C LEU A 186 -16.85 -15.57 16.51
N LYS A 187 -15.83 -16.23 15.96
CA LYS A 187 -14.62 -16.63 16.71
C LYS A 187 -13.91 -15.41 17.32
N ARG A 188 -13.75 -14.33 16.57
CA ARG A 188 -13.15 -13.08 17.08
C ARG A 188 -13.98 -12.46 18.20
N LYS A 189 -15.31 -12.44 18.06
CA LYS A 189 -16.21 -11.93 19.09
C LYS A 189 -16.09 -12.77 20.37
N TYR A 190 -16.19 -14.09 20.23
CA TYR A 190 -16.03 -15.02 21.35
C TYR A 190 -14.70 -14.80 22.10
N ASN A 191 -13.58 -14.72 21.39
CA ASN A 191 -12.28 -14.50 22.03
C ASN A 191 -12.21 -13.16 22.79
N ARG A 192 -12.82 -12.10 22.25
CA ARG A 192 -12.88 -10.81 22.93
C ARG A 192 -13.74 -10.88 24.19
N ASP A 193 -14.92 -11.46 24.08
CA ASP A 193 -15.88 -11.57 25.17
C ASP A 193 -15.31 -12.47 26.30
N LEU A 194 -14.55 -13.51 25.95
CA LEU A 194 -13.81 -14.37 26.88
C LEU A 194 -12.75 -13.58 27.68
N ILE A 195 -11.92 -12.78 27.00
CA ILE A 195 -10.90 -11.96 27.67
C ILE A 195 -11.55 -10.93 28.61
N GLU A 196 -12.66 -10.33 28.19
CA GLU A 196 -13.41 -9.39 29.04
C GLU A 196 -13.99 -10.10 30.27
N PHE A 197 -14.55 -11.29 30.08
CA PHE A 197 -15.06 -12.12 31.16
C PHE A 197 -13.96 -12.51 32.16
N GLU A 198 -12.80 -12.96 31.70
CA GLU A 198 -11.66 -13.25 32.57
C GLU A 198 -11.17 -12.01 33.34
N SER A 199 -11.13 -10.85 32.68
CA SER A 199 -10.76 -9.59 33.34
C SER A 199 -11.75 -9.24 34.46
N LYS A 200 -13.05 -9.40 34.20
CA LYS A 200 -14.10 -9.19 35.21
C LYS A 200 -13.97 -10.19 36.35
N ASN A 201 -13.73 -11.47 36.08
CA ASN A 201 -13.50 -12.47 37.11
C ASN A 201 -12.30 -12.14 38.00
N ARG A 202 -11.18 -11.68 37.42
CA ARG A 202 -10.02 -11.23 38.20
C ARG A 202 -10.34 -10.01 39.07
N LYS A 203 -11.15 -9.07 38.56
CA LYS A 203 -11.60 -7.91 39.34
C LYS A 203 -12.52 -8.33 40.49
N LEU A 204 -13.43 -9.27 40.26
CA LEU A 204 -14.31 -9.83 41.28
C LEU A 204 -13.51 -10.57 42.36
N LEU A 205 -12.53 -11.39 41.97
CA LEU A 205 -11.61 -12.03 42.91
C LEU A 205 -10.88 -10.99 43.78
N LYS A 206 -10.36 -9.91 43.17
CA LYS A 206 -9.74 -8.82 43.93
C LYS A 206 -10.71 -8.12 44.89
N LEU A 207 -11.95 -7.92 44.46
CA LEU A 207 -12.99 -7.33 45.31
C LEU A 207 -13.31 -8.24 46.48
N LEU A 208 -13.46 -9.54 46.25
CA LEU A 208 -13.68 -10.52 47.31
C LEU A 208 -12.51 -10.54 48.30
N ASN A 209 -11.26 -10.50 47.80
CA ASN A 209 -10.10 -10.40 48.68
C ASN A 209 -10.10 -9.10 49.50
N LEU A 210 -10.49 -7.98 48.88
CA LEU A 210 -10.64 -6.71 49.59
C LEU A 210 -11.72 -6.83 50.66
N TYR A 211 -12.85 -7.48 50.39
CA TYR A 211 -13.92 -7.71 51.36
C TYR A 211 -13.40 -8.50 52.57
N HIS A 212 -12.63 -9.57 52.36
CA HIS A 212 -12.04 -10.35 53.46
C HIS A 212 -11.03 -9.55 54.29
N VAL A 213 -10.28 -8.63 53.67
CA VAL A 213 -9.34 -7.74 54.36
C VAL A 213 -10.02 -6.51 54.97
N ALA A 214 -11.25 -6.18 54.56
CA ALA A 214 -11.94 -4.96 54.97
C ALA A 214 -12.17 -4.85 56.48
N ASP A 215 -12.24 -5.99 57.18
CA ASP A 215 -12.38 -6.02 58.64
C ASP A 215 -11.17 -5.40 59.36
N GLU A 216 -9.96 -5.53 58.77
CA GLU A 216 -8.73 -4.94 59.27
C GLU A 216 -8.62 -3.44 58.96
N PHE A 217 -9.40 -2.93 58.01
CA PHE A 217 -9.36 -1.52 57.65
C PHE A 217 -9.96 -0.65 58.75
N ILE A 218 -9.20 0.38 59.12
CA ILE A 218 -9.62 1.40 60.08
C ILE A 218 -10.49 2.42 59.34
N VAL A 219 -11.80 2.37 59.58
CA VAL A 219 -12.77 3.30 58.97
C VAL A 219 -13.28 4.31 59.99
N THR A 220 -13.46 3.91 61.25
CA THR A 220 -13.98 4.74 62.34
C THR A 220 -12.87 5.13 63.33
N GLU A 221 -13.06 6.25 64.03
CA GLU A 221 -12.11 6.73 65.05
C GLU A 221 -11.94 5.74 66.21
N GLU A 222 -12.99 4.99 66.56
CA GLU A 222 -12.93 3.94 67.59
C GLU A 222 -11.96 2.82 67.20
N LYS A 223 -12.06 2.31 65.96
CA LYS A 223 -11.12 1.31 65.42
C LYS A 223 -9.70 1.86 65.36
N LEU A 224 -9.52 3.16 65.11
CA LEU A 224 -8.21 3.80 65.07
C LEU A 224 -7.56 3.77 66.46
N LEU A 225 -8.29 4.16 67.50
CA LEU A 225 -7.80 4.16 68.87
C LEU A 225 -7.45 2.73 69.32
N GLN A 226 -8.33 1.76 69.06
CA GLN A 226 -8.07 0.34 69.33
C GLN A 226 -6.80 -0.17 68.62
N LYS A 227 -6.58 0.23 67.36
CA LYS A 227 -5.39 -0.22 66.61
C LYS A 227 -4.11 0.47 67.09
N ILE A 228 -4.19 1.73 67.50
CA ILE A 228 -3.08 2.44 68.16
C ILE A 228 -2.71 1.71 69.45
N ASP A 229 -3.68 1.43 70.31
CA ASP A 229 -3.42 0.73 71.57
C ASP A 229 -2.81 -0.66 71.32
N GLN A 230 -3.29 -1.39 70.31
CA GLN A 230 -2.70 -2.67 69.90
C GLN A 230 -1.24 -2.51 69.46
N VAL A 231 -0.94 -1.60 68.51
CA VAL A 231 0.41 -1.44 67.93
C VAL A 231 1.41 -0.88 68.93
N PHE A 232 0.98 0.02 69.81
CA PHE A 232 1.85 0.66 70.81
C PHE A 232 1.89 -0.09 72.15
N SER A 233 1.07 -1.14 72.33
CA SER A 233 1.26 -2.08 73.45
C SER A 233 2.58 -2.85 73.31
N ASP A 234 3.32 -3.02 74.41
CA ASP A 234 4.67 -3.61 74.43
C ASP A 234 4.77 -5.03 73.82
N ASN A 235 3.64 -5.72 73.63
CA ASN A 235 3.57 -7.03 72.96
C ASN A 235 3.95 -7.00 71.47
N TYR A 236 3.88 -5.84 70.80
CA TYR A 236 4.32 -5.71 69.40
C TYR A 236 5.84 -5.59 69.26
N ARG A 237 6.54 -5.15 70.32
CA ARG A 237 8.01 -5.02 70.33
C ARG A 237 8.72 -6.38 70.42
N THR A 238 8.11 -7.37 71.05
CA THR A 238 8.67 -8.73 71.14
C THR A 238 8.59 -9.50 69.83
N ASN A 239 7.58 -9.27 68.99
CA ASN A 239 7.40 -9.97 67.71
C ASN A 239 8.21 -9.36 66.56
N HIS A 240 8.60 -8.08 66.65
CA HIS A 240 9.38 -7.41 65.60
C HIS A 240 10.91 -7.63 65.68
N ASN A 241 11.41 -8.29 66.73
CA ASN A 241 12.82 -8.68 66.80
C ASN A 241 13.20 -9.81 65.82
N GLU A 242 12.22 -10.43 65.16
CA GLU A 242 12.44 -11.39 64.07
C GLU A 242 12.87 -10.73 62.74
N PHE A 243 12.87 -9.40 62.64
CA PHE A 243 13.28 -8.69 61.42
C PHE A 243 14.81 -8.76 61.13
N LEU A 244 15.62 -9.25 62.07
CA LEU A 244 17.09 -9.32 61.94
C LEU A 244 17.62 -10.68 61.45
N ASP A 245 16.81 -11.75 61.41
CA ASP A 245 17.19 -13.06 60.87
C ASP A 245 16.84 -13.17 59.36
N GLY A 246 17.46 -12.29 58.57
CA GLY A 246 17.03 -11.97 57.21
C GLY A 246 17.29 -13.00 56.09
N ILE A 247 17.76 -14.23 56.35
CA ILE A 247 18.18 -15.16 55.28
C ILE A 247 17.49 -16.54 55.32
N GLU A 248 17.31 -17.18 56.49
CA GLU A 248 16.63 -18.49 56.56
C GLU A 248 15.10 -18.39 56.46
N TYR A 249 14.49 -17.35 57.03
CA TYR A 249 13.04 -17.10 56.94
C TYR A 249 12.54 -16.87 55.51
N GLN A 250 13.38 -16.37 54.61
CA GLN A 250 12.98 -16.12 53.21
C GLN A 250 12.78 -17.41 52.41
N THR A 251 13.43 -18.52 52.78
CA THR A 251 13.30 -19.80 52.06
C THR A 251 12.17 -20.67 52.62
N ALA A 252 11.96 -20.65 53.95
CA ALA A 252 10.83 -21.30 54.60
C ALA A 252 9.48 -20.63 54.26
N ASN A 253 9.42 -19.30 54.26
CA ASN A 253 8.21 -18.57 53.88
C ASN A 253 7.85 -18.75 52.40
N LYS A 254 8.84 -18.90 51.49
CA LYS A 254 8.54 -19.21 50.08
C LYS A 254 7.90 -20.58 49.89
N LYS A 255 8.31 -21.60 50.68
CA LYS A 255 7.67 -22.92 50.63
C LYS A 255 6.25 -22.88 51.19
N LYS A 256 6.05 -22.22 52.34
CA LYS A 256 4.73 -22.05 52.96
C LYS A 256 3.77 -21.23 52.08
N LEU A 257 4.22 -20.11 51.50
CA LEU A 257 3.42 -19.32 50.54
C LEU A 257 3.06 -20.13 49.28
N ASN A 258 3.95 -21.01 48.81
CA ASN A 258 3.65 -21.89 47.68
C ASN A 258 2.64 -22.99 48.05
N GLU A 259 2.71 -23.55 49.27
CA GLU A 259 1.75 -24.53 49.79
C GLU A 259 0.37 -23.90 50.02
N ASP A 260 0.33 -22.72 50.62
CA ASP A 260 -0.90 -21.97 50.87
C ASP A 260 -1.59 -21.56 49.56
N THR A 261 -0.81 -21.10 48.57
CA THR A 261 -1.36 -20.77 47.23
C THR A 261 -1.78 -22.01 46.44
N LEU A 262 -1.09 -23.14 46.59
CA LEU A 262 -1.49 -24.41 45.96
C LEU A 262 -2.76 -24.97 46.62
N GLY A 263 -2.85 -24.93 47.95
CA GLY A 263 -4.04 -25.32 48.70
C GLY A 263 -5.25 -24.47 48.30
N ASP A 264 -5.07 -23.16 48.21
CA ASP A 264 -6.09 -22.23 47.72
C ASP A 264 -6.57 -22.55 46.30
N LEU A 265 -5.67 -22.95 45.41
CA LEU A 265 -6.04 -23.37 44.04
C LEU A 265 -6.79 -24.70 44.00
N LEU A 266 -6.46 -25.65 44.87
CA LEU A 266 -7.08 -26.98 44.90
C LEU A 266 -8.46 -26.98 45.57
N PHE A 267 -8.63 -26.21 46.65
CA PHE A 267 -9.87 -26.14 47.41
C PHE A 267 -10.73 -24.91 47.06
N GLY A 268 -10.24 -24.05 46.16
CA GLY A 268 -10.95 -22.84 45.75
C GLY A 268 -11.10 -21.81 46.88
N THR A 269 -10.20 -21.83 47.87
CA THR A 269 -10.14 -20.88 49.00
C THR A 269 -9.21 -19.71 48.68
N VAL A 270 -9.20 -18.67 49.53
CA VAL A 270 -8.25 -17.56 49.45
C VAL A 270 -7.61 -17.29 50.81
N GLY A 271 -6.32 -16.93 50.80
CA GLY A 271 -5.58 -16.55 52.01
C GLY A 271 -5.07 -17.74 52.82
N GLY A 272 -4.67 -18.84 52.16
CA GLY A 272 -4.14 -20.05 52.78
C GLY A 272 -5.19 -20.91 53.46
N GLY A 273 -6.40 -20.97 52.89
CA GLY A 273 -7.52 -21.77 53.43
C GLY A 273 -8.42 -21.06 54.45
N ASN A 274 -8.09 -19.82 54.84
CA ASN A 274 -8.85 -19.10 55.88
C ASN A 274 -10.17 -18.51 55.38
N PHE A 275 -10.26 -18.18 54.09
CA PHE A 275 -11.45 -17.53 53.53
C PHE A 275 -11.98 -18.27 52.29
N ILE A 276 -13.29 -18.18 52.10
CA ILE A 276 -14.02 -18.80 50.99
C ILE A 276 -13.69 -18.04 49.69
N GLY A 277 -13.25 -18.75 48.64
CA GLY A 277 -12.93 -18.16 47.35
C GLY A 277 -14.10 -18.17 46.35
N MET A 278 -13.88 -17.58 45.18
CA MET A 278 -14.92 -17.45 44.15
C MET A 278 -15.46 -18.78 43.58
N PRO A 279 -14.65 -19.86 43.39
CA PRO A 279 -15.17 -21.11 42.83
C PRO A 279 -16.29 -21.72 43.67
N THR A 280 -16.11 -21.78 44.99
CA THR A 280 -17.09 -22.33 45.93
C THR A 280 -18.35 -21.46 46.03
N ILE A 281 -18.21 -20.13 46.00
CA ILE A 281 -19.36 -19.20 45.93
C ILE A 281 -20.14 -19.40 44.63
N LYS A 282 -19.43 -19.59 43.51
CA LYS A 282 -20.04 -19.81 42.22
C LYS A 282 -20.84 -21.12 42.23
N GLU A 283 -20.24 -22.21 42.71
CA GLU A 283 -20.86 -23.54 42.80
C GLU A 283 -22.09 -23.55 43.74
N TYR A 284 -22.03 -22.77 44.82
CA TYR A 284 -23.18 -22.57 45.70
C TYR A 284 -24.31 -21.80 45.00
N LEU A 285 -24.00 -20.74 44.26
CA LEU A 285 -25.00 -19.97 43.52
C LEU A 285 -25.60 -20.71 42.32
N THR A 286 -24.85 -21.63 41.70
CA THR A 286 -25.33 -22.46 40.59
C THR A 286 -26.14 -23.67 41.06
N GLY A 287 -26.10 -24.02 42.34
CA GLY A 287 -26.76 -25.21 42.89
C GLY A 287 -26.04 -26.53 42.58
N GLU A 288 -24.89 -26.47 41.88
CA GLU A 288 -24.10 -27.65 41.50
C GLU A 288 -23.57 -28.40 42.74
N LEU A 289 -23.33 -27.69 43.83
CA LEU A 289 -22.85 -28.26 45.09
C LEU A 289 -23.92 -29.09 45.82
N ASP A 290 -25.19 -28.69 45.72
CA ASP A 290 -26.31 -29.43 46.32
C ASP A 290 -26.58 -30.72 45.54
N GLU A 291 -26.58 -30.65 44.21
CA GLU A 291 -26.68 -31.83 43.34
C GLU A 291 -25.53 -32.82 43.61
N PHE A 292 -24.31 -32.32 43.75
CA PHE A 292 -23.14 -33.15 44.07
C PHE A 292 -23.25 -33.80 45.47
N ASN A 293 -23.73 -33.06 46.48
CA ASN A 293 -23.93 -33.58 47.83
C ASN A 293 -25.02 -34.66 47.88
N GLU A 294 -26.09 -34.51 47.11
CA GLU A 294 -27.12 -35.54 46.96
C GLU A 294 -26.57 -36.81 46.32
N LEU A 295 -25.77 -36.68 45.26
CA LEU A 295 -25.09 -37.81 44.62
C LEU A 295 -24.12 -38.53 45.57
N ILE A 296 -23.36 -37.78 46.39
CA ILE A 296 -22.49 -38.38 47.41
C ILE A 296 -23.32 -39.12 48.44
N LYS A 297 -24.39 -38.51 48.97
CA LYS A 297 -25.26 -39.15 49.96
C LYS A 297 -25.82 -40.47 49.43
N GLN A 298 -26.36 -40.47 48.21
CA GLN A 298 -26.84 -41.68 47.54
C GLN A 298 -25.75 -42.76 47.43
N LYS A 299 -24.54 -42.37 47.02
CA LYS A 299 -23.41 -43.30 46.90
C LYS A 299 -22.90 -43.83 48.24
N THR A 300 -22.92 -43.01 49.29
CA THR A 300 -22.56 -43.44 50.65
C THR A 300 -23.58 -44.41 51.23
N ILE A 301 -24.87 -44.17 50.99
CA ILE A 301 -25.96 -45.07 51.40
C ILE A 301 -25.78 -46.41 50.69
N GLN A 302 -25.58 -46.42 49.37
CA GLN A 302 -25.29 -47.65 48.61
C GLN A 302 -24.06 -48.39 49.14
N ASN A 303 -22.98 -47.69 49.49
CA ASN A 303 -21.79 -48.32 50.07
C ASN A 303 -22.03 -48.89 51.47
N MET A 304 -22.89 -48.27 52.27
CA MET A 304 -23.29 -48.78 53.59
C MET A 304 -24.18 -50.01 53.44
N GLU A 305 -25.17 -49.97 52.56
CA GLU A 305 -26.02 -51.13 52.23
C GLU A 305 -25.19 -52.31 51.72
N ASN A 306 -24.21 -52.05 50.84
CA ASN A 306 -23.29 -53.09 50.37
C ASN A 306 -22.44 -53.67 51.51
N LYS A 307 -21.93 -52.83 52.42
CA LYS A 307 -21.19 -53.31 53.60
C LYS A 307 -22.06 -54.07 54.60
N GLU A 308 -23.31 -53.67 54.78
CA GLU A 308 -24.27 -54.39 55.62
C GLU A 308 -24.62 -55.74 55.02
N ASN A 309 -24.81 -55.82 53.70
CA ASN A 309 -24.99 -57.07 52.97
C ASN A 309 -23.74 -57.96 53.07
N ASP A 310 -22.53 -57.39 52.97
CA ASP A 310 -21.28 -58.12 53.14
C ASP A 310 -21.12 -58.65 54.58
N MET A 311 -21.48 -57.85 55.59
CA MET A 311 -21.46 -58.25 57.00
C MET A 311 -22.50 -59.34 57.32
N GLN A 312 -23.70 -59.25 56.73
CA GLN A 312 -24.72 -60.29 56.88
C GLN A 312 -24.30 -61.60 56.21
N ASN A 313 -23.60 -61.54 55.07
CA ASN A 313 -23.04 -62.73 54.43
C ASN A 313 -21.90 -63.36 55.27
N ILE A 314 -21.14 -62.60 56.05
CA ILE A 314 -20.08 -63.12 56.93
C ILE A 314 -20.64 -63.80 58.19
N ILE A 315 -21.86 -63.45 58.64
CA ILE A 315 -22.49 -64.06 59.83
C ILE A 315 -23.25 -65.35 59.50
N HIS A 316 -23.50 -65.62 58.21
CA HIS A 316 -24.22 -66.81 57.74
C HIS A 316 -23.36 -67.94 57.15
N ASP A 317 -22.03 -67.81 57.21
CA ASP A 317 -21.04 -68.89 57.01
C ASP A 317 -20.41 -69.32 58.35
#